data_AF-A0A5C7JMJ5-F1
#
_entry.id   AF-A0A5C7JMJ5-F1
#
_cell.length_a   1.000
_cell.length_b   1.000
_cell.length_c   1.000
_cell.angle_alpha   90.00
_cell.angle_beta   90.00
_cell.angle_gamma   90.00
#
_symmetry.space_group_name_H-M   'P 1'
#
loop_
_entity.id
_entity.type
_entity.pdbx_description
1 polymer ?
#
loop_
_entity_poly.entity_id
_entity_poly.type
_entity_poly.pdbx_seq_one_letter_code
_entity_poly.pdbx_strand_id
1 'polypeptide(L)'
;MGQYYKPVILAKNKKTVLSFLYSHAYSNGLKLMEHSWIGNNLVRAFESLIFQNPQIVVWAGDYAEPCNGRKSNVYQRCIDKKEIKPTTELTDTDCRFVVNHTKKEFVDTTKVKQITAKWASGSDFRIHPLPLLTCEGCGQGGGDYFGKDKNKIIGTWARNLISVEPEAPIGYKEISFDLNEE
;
A
#
# COMPACT_ATOMS: atom_id res chain seq x y z
N MET A 1 12.03 7.94 16.63
CA MET A 1 11.55 6.55 16.57
C MET A 1 10.82 6.35 15.24
N GLY A 2 10.82 5.14 14.67
CA GLY A 2 10.21 4.88 13.36
C GLY A 2 8.76 4.44 13.49
N GLN A 3 7.93 4.77 12.50
CA GLN A 3 6.55 4.28 12.42
C GLN A 3 6.50 2.95 11.69
N TYR A 4 5.67 2.03 12.18
CA TYR A 4 5.50 0.70 11.61
C TYR A 4 4.17 0.57 10.90
N TYR A 5 4.16 -0.21 9.83
CA TYR A 5 3.00 -0.41 8.97
C TYR A 5 2.63 -1.88 8.84
N LYS A 6 1.32 -2.12 8.72
CA LYS A 6 0.76 -3.40 8.31
C LYS A 6 -0.21 -3.16 7.15
N PRO A 7 -0.12 -3.89 6.04
CA PRO A 7 -1.18 -3.89 5.03
C PRO A 7 -2.38 -4.70 5.53
N VAL A 8 -3.58 -4.13 5.40
CA VAL A 8 -4.79 -4.64 6.06
C VAL A 8 -5.98 -4.64 5.10
N ILE A 9 -6.76 -5.71 5.14
CA ILE A 9 -8.11 -5.77 4.59
C ILE A 9 -9.12 -5.51 5.71
N LEU A 10 -10.02 -4.56 5.48
CA LEU A 10 -11.06 -4.15 6.42
C LEU A 10 -12.44 -4.68 6.00
N ALA A 11 -13.32 -4.84 6.98
CA ALA A 11 -14.74 -5.10 6.74
C ALA A 11 -15.44 -3.86 6.16
N LYS A 12 -16.67 -4.04 5.64
CA LYS A 12 -17.52 -2.97 5.08
C LYS A 12 -17.70 -1.75 5.99
N ASN A 13 -17.62 -1.93 7.30
CA ASN A 13 -17.67 -0.83 8.27
C ASN A 13 -16.39 0.03 8.33
N LYS A 14 -15.39 -0.28 7.49
CA LYS A 14 -14.09 0.40 7.37
C LYS A 14 -13.29 0.49 8.68
N LYS A 15 -13.58 -0.34 9.69
CA LYS A 15 -12.93 -0.28 11.02
C LYS A 15 -12.50 -1.65 11.53
N THR A 16 -13.24 -2.71 11.22
CA THR A 16 -12.92 -4.07 11.64
C THR A 16 -11.85 -4.66 10.73
N VAL A 17 -10.71 -5.04 11.30
CA VAL A 17 -9.65 -5.80 10.62
C VAL A 17 -10.19 -7.19 10.28
N LEU A 18 -10.15 -7.58 9.01
CA LEU A 18 -10.45 -8.94 8.57
C LEU A 18 -9.17 -9.77 8.52
N SER A 19 -8.16 -9.24 7.83
CA SER A 19 -6.85 -9.87 7.69
C SER A 19 -5.75 -8.83 7.51
N PHE A 20 -4.50 -9.22 7.77
CA PHE A 20 -3.32 -8.41 7.52
C PHE A 20 -2.11 -9.29 7.20
N LEU A 21 -1.07 -8.70 6.60
CA LEU A 21 0.25 -9.34 6.45
C LEU A 21 1.25 -8.69 7.41
N TYR A 22 2.25 -9.47 7.83
CA TYR A 22 3.34 -9.01 8.68
C TYR A 22 4.66 -8.99 7.90
N SER A 23 5.31 -7.82 7.81
CA SER A 23 6.47 -7.62 6.92
C SER A 23 7.66 -8.56 7.17
N HIS A 24 7.96 -8.89 8.43
CA HIS A 24 9.06 -9.81 8.75
C HIS A 24 8.79 -11.25 8.27
N ALA A 25 7.52 -11.65 8.07
CA ALA A 25 7.22 -12.95 7.47
C ALA A 25 7.69 -13.04 5.99
N TYR A 26 8.04 -11.90 5.39
CA TYR A 26 8.54 -11.76 4.02
C TYR A 26 9.96 -11.19 3.98
N SER A 27 10.69 -11.19 5.10
CA SER A 27 12.03 -10.60 5.21
C SER A 27 12.10 -9.11 4.86
N ASN A 28 11.04 -8.35 5.12
CA ASN A 28 10.98 -6.90 4.89
C ASN A 28 10.96 -6.11 6.18
N GLY A 29 11.47 -4.87 6.11
CA GLY A 29 11.33 -3.89 7.19
C GLY A 29 9.87 -3.46 7.42
N LEU A 30 9.59 -2.97 8.63
CA LEU A 30 8.26 -2.59 9.07
C LEU A 30 7.87 -1.16 8.67
N LYS A 31 8.83 -0.30 8.34
CA LYS A 31 8.54 1.09 7.98
C LYS A 31 8.05 1.18 6.54
N LEU A 32 7.26 2.20 6.22
CA LEU A 32 6.56 2.31 4.95
C LEU A 32 7.51 2.14 3.75
N MET A 33 8.59 2.90 3.72
CA MET A 33 9.50 2.92 2.58
C MET A 33 10.42 1.69 2.51
N GLU A 34 10.52 0.89 3.59
CA GLU A 34 11.33 -0.33 3.61
C GLU A 34 10.73 -1.46 2.74
N HIS A 35 9.45 -1.35 2.35
CA HIS A 35 8.78 -2.32 1.47
C HIS A 35 7.96 -1.69 0.32
N SER A 36 7.97 -0.36 0.16
CA SER A 36 7.13 0.33 -0.83
C SER A 36 7.77 0.41 -2.22
N TRP A 37 8.08 -0.73 -2.83
CA TRP A 37 8.72 -0.77 -4.15
C TRP A 37 8.21 -1.85 -5.08
N ILE A 38 8.24 -1.58 -6.39
CA ILE A 38 7.77 -2.49 -7.45
C ILE A 38 8.64 -3.76 -7.46
N GLY A 39 8.02 -4.93 -7.31
CA GLY A 39 8.72 -6.21 -7.18
C GLY A 39 8.93 -6.66 -5.72
N ASN A 40 8.49 -5.85 -4.74
CA ASN A 40 8.56 -6.24 -3.34
C ASN A 40 7.64 -7.44 -3.05
N ASN A 41 8.20 -8.49 -2.43
CA ASN A 41 7.47 -9.74 -2.14
C ASN A 41 6.33 -9.58 -1.12
N LEU A 42 6.42 -8.69 -0.13
CA LEU A 42 5.31 -8.39 0.78
C LEU A 42 4.16 -7.72 0.03
N VAL A 43 4.48 -6.72 -0.80
CA VAL A 43 3.46 -6.00 -1.58
C VAL A 43 2.81 -6.95 -2.58
N ARG A 44 3.60 -7.75 -3.32
CA ARG A 44 3.13 -8.79 -4.24
C ARG A 44 2.22 -9.81 -3.54
N ALA A 45 2.60 -10.26 -2.34
CA ALA A 45 1.78 -11.15 -1.54
C ALA A 45 0.44 -10.49 -1.17
N PHE A 46 0.44 -9.22 -0.76
CA PHE A 46 -0.80 -8.50 -0.48
C PHE A 46 -1.67 -8.31 -1.72
N GLU A 47 -1.06 -7.98 -2.86
CA GLU A 47 -1.73 -7.84 -4.15
C GLU A 47 -2.50 -9.10 -4.54
N SER A 48 -1.96 -10.29 -4.26
CA SER A 48 -2.66 -11.55 -4.53
C SER A 48 -4.01 -11.70 -3.83
N LEU A 49 -4.22 -11.00 -2.71
CA LEU A 49 -5.50 -11.00 -1.98
C LEU A 49 -6.56 -10.12 -2.66
N ILE A 50 -6.11 -9.16 -3.47
CA ILE A 50 -6.94 -8.13 -4.10
C ILE A 50 -6.90 -8.17 -5.64
N PHE A 51 -6.20 -9.15 -6.21
CA PHE A 51 -6.14 -9.37 -7.65
C PHE A 51 -7.53 -9.74 -8.18
N GLN A 52 -8.08 -8.87 -9.04
CA GLN A 52 -9.45 -8.95 -9.58
C GLN A 52 -10.53 -9.16 -8.51
N ASN A 53 -10.22 -8.78 -7.27
CA ASN A 53 -11.05 -9.00 -6.09
C ASN A 53 -11.03 -7.72 -5.25
N PRO A 54 -11.90 -6.76 -5.53
CA PRO A 54 -11.88 -5.47 -4.85
C PRO A 54 -12.12 -5.60 -3.33
N GLN A 55 -11.19 -5.08 -2.51
CA GLN A 55 -11.24 -5.14 -1.04
C GLN A 55 -11.06 -3.76 -0.41
N ILE A 56 -11.50 -3.58 0.84
CA ILE A 56 -11.27 -2.32 1.56
C ILE A 56 -9.87 -2.34 2.15
N VAL A 57 -8.94 -1.63 1.50
CA VAL A 57 -7.51 -1.71 1.82
C VAL A 57 -7.05 -0.52 2.66
N VAL A 58 -6.13 -0.77 3.60
CA VAL A 58 -5.36 0.27 4.28
C VAL A 58 -3.96 -0.23 4.62
N TRP A 59 -2.94 0.61 4.39
CA TRP A 59 -1.62 0.46 4.96
C TRP A 59 -1.61 1.13 6.34
N ALA A 60 -1.96 0.39 7.37
CA ALA A 60 -2.18 0.94 8.70
C ALA A 60 -0.85 1.26 9.40
N GLY A 61 -0.60 2.53 9.71
CA GLY A 61 0.51 2.96 10.56
C GLY A 61 0.21 2.82 12.06
N ASP A 62 1.21 2.53 12.88
CA ASP A 62 1.05 2.38 14.33
C ASP A 62 0.90 3.72 15.07
N TYR A 63 1.39 4.83 14.52
CA TYR A 63 1.12 6.18 15.06
C TYR A 63 -0.14 6.83 14.47
N ALA A 64 -0.81 6.19 13.50
CA ALA A 64 -2.05 6.72 12.95
C ALA A 64 -3.10 6.99 14.03
N GLU A 65 -3.93 8.01 13.81
CA GLU A 65 -4.99 8.40 14.73
C GLU A 65 -5.96 7.25 15.01
N PRO A 66 -6.52 7.16 16.23
CA PRO A 66 -7.58 6.22 16.54
C PRO A 66 -8.78 6.36 15.59
N CYS A 67 -9.43 5.24 15.27
CA CYS A 67 -10.62 5.31 14.44
C CYS A 67 -11.75 6.03 15.20
N ASN A 68 -12.53 6.87 14.51
CA ASN A 68 -13.66 7.56 15.12
C ASN A 68 -14.58 6.58 15.90
N GLY A 69 -14.85 6.90 17.18
CA GLY A 69 -15.61 6.07 18.10
C GLY A 69 -14.84 4.88 18.70
N ARG A 70 -13.51 4.86 18.60
CA ARG A 70 -12.63 3.83 19.21
C ARG A 70 -11.40 4.48 19.83
N LYS A 71 -10.86 3.84 20.88
CA LYS A 71 -9.59 4.24 21.51
C LYS A 71 -8.34 3.73 20.78
N SER A 72 -8.51 2.93 19.72
CA SER A 72 -7.42 2.31 18.97
C SER A 72 -7.46 2.63 17.48
N ASN A 73 -6.30 2.63 16.84
CA ASN A 73 -6.16 2.70 15.40
C ASN A 73 -6.27 1.31 14.75
N VAL A 74 -6.07 1.21 13.43
CA VAL A 74 -6.18 -0.07 12.71
C VAL A 74 -5.00 -1.00 13.04
N TYR A 75 -3.79 -0.47 13.10
CA TYR A 75 -2.57 -1.24 13.39
C TYR A 75 -2.68 -2.00 14.71
N GLN A 76 -3.09 -1.31 15.77
CA GLN A 76 -3.26 -1.87 17.13
C GLN A 76 -4.31 -2.99 17.20
N ARG A 77 -5.18 -3.13 16.19
CA ARG A 77 -6.21 -4.18 16.12
C ARG A 77 -5.82 -5.37 15.24
N CYS A 78 -4.62 -5.36 14.67
CA CYS A 78 -4.04 -6.48 13.93
C CYS A 78 -3.52 -7.52 14.93
N ILE A 79 -4.40 -8.43 15.31
CA ILE A 79 -4.12 -9.55 16.24
C ILE A 79 -3.70 -10.80 15.47
N ASP A 80 -2.70 -11.54 15.95
CA ASP A 80 -2.00 -12.62 15.23
C ASP A 80 -2.91 -13.64 14.54
N LYS A 81 -4.06 -14.00 15.13
CA LYS A 81 -5.05 -14.90 14.52
C LYS A 81 -5.65 -14.41 13.19
N LYS A 82 -5.42 -13.16 12.81
CA LYS A 82 -5.86 -12.55 11.55
C LYS A 82 -4.70 -12.33 10.57
N GLU A 83 -3.48 -12.68 10.97
CA GLU A 83 -2.36 -12.70 10.03
C GLU A 83 -2.63 -13.78 8.98
N ILE A 84 -2.41 -13.45 7.71
CA ILE A 84 -2.51 -14.40 6.61
C ILE A 84 -1.24 -14.37 5.77
N LYS A 85 -0.93 -15.52 5.16
CA LYS A 85 0.24 -15.74 4.31
C LYS A 85 -0.23 -16.31 2.97
N PRO A 86 -0.68 -15.46 2.03
CA PRO A 86 -1.08 -15.94 0.72
C PRO A 86 0.09 -16.66 0.03
N THR A 87 -0.25 -17.71 -0.72
CA THR A 87 0.68 -18.55 -1.47
C THR A 87 0.52 -18.39 -2.98
N THR A 88 -0.40 -17.52 -3.41
CA THR A 88 -0.67 -17.26 -4.83
C THR A 88 0.46 -16.40 -5.40
N GLU A 89 1.09 -16.91 -6.45
CA GLU A 89 2.14 -16.20 -7.19
C GLU A 89 1.51 -15.39 -8.32
N LEU A 90 1.88 -14.12 -8.40
CA LEU A 90 1.47 -13.20 -9.46
C LEU A 90 2.69 -12.55 -10.09
N THR A 91 2.55 -12.14 -11.33
CA THR A 91 3.57 -11.42 -12.09
C THR A 91 3.31 -9.91 -12.05
N ASP A 92 4.29 -9.11 -12.48
CA ASP A 92 4.12 -7.67 -12.64
C ASP A 92 3.02 -7.32 -13.65
N THR A 93 2.82 -8.16 -14.67
CA THR A 93 1.74 -7.99 -15.66
C THR A 93 0.36 -8.25 -15.08
N ASP A 94 0.24 -9.18 -14.13
CA ASP A 94 -1.04 -9.47 -13.46
C ASP A 94 -1.50 -8.29 -12.60
N CYS A 95 -0.58 -7.58 -11.96
CA CYS A 95 -0.90 -6.46 -11.07
C CYS A 95 -0.51 -5.09 -11.64
N ARG A 96 -0.50 -4.95 -12.98
CA ARG A 96 -0.05 -3.72 -13.63
C ARG A 96 -0.83 -2.49 -13.16
N PHE A 97 -2.14 -2.60 -13.00
CA PHE A 97 -2.99 -1.48 -12.65
C PHE A 97 -3.45 -1.59 -11.20
N VAL A 98 -3.17 -0.56 -10.39
CA VAL A 98 -3.77 -0.42 -9.06
C VAL A 98 -5.04 0.40 -9.20
N VAL A 99 -6.18 -0.18 -8.86
CA VAL A 99 -7.50 0.38 -9.19
C VAL A 99 -8.24 0.75 -7.91
N ASN A 100 -8.77 1.97 -7.86
CA ASN A 100 -9.68 2.44 -6.83
C ASN A 100 -11.10 2.52 -7.35
N HIS A 101 -11.93 1.54 -6.98
CA HIS A 101 -13.35 1.48 -7.36
C HIS A 101 -14.24 2.47 -6.62
N THR A 102 -13.80 2.97 -5.47
CA THR A 102 -14.56 4.00 -4.73
C THR A 102 -14.50 5.34 -5.45
N LYS A 103 -13.32 5.71 -5.96
CA LYS A 103 -13.12 6.98 -6.68
C LYS A 103 -13.22 6.86 -8.20
N LYS A 104 -13.26 5.65 -8.73
CA LYS A 104 -13.14 5.34 -10.17
C LYS A 104 -11.84 5.89 -10.76
N GLU A 105 -10.74 5.65 -10.05
CA GLU A 105 -9.39 6.07 -10.41
C GLU A 105 -8.48 4.85 -10.56
N PHE A 106 -7.41 4.96 -11.33
CA PHE A 106 -6.37 3.93 -11.38
C PHE A 106 -4.98 4.52 -11.60
N VAL A 107 -3.95 3.73 -11.26
CA VAL A 107 -2.54 4.02 -11.55
C VAL A 107 -1.96 2.88 -12.38
N ASP A 108 -1.29 3.21 -13.48
CA ASP A 108 -0.48 2.27 -14.26
C ASP A 108 0.94 2.21 -13.67
N THR A 109 1.29 1.09 -13.05
CA THR A 109 2.62 0.90 -12.41
C THR A 109 3.78 0.99 -13.40
N THR A 110 3.54 0.73 -14.70
CA THR A 110 4.58 0.84 -15.74
C THR A 110 5.00 2.28 -16.01
N LYS A 111 4.14 3.26 -15.68
CA LYS A 111 4.41 4.70 -15.86
C LYS A 111 5.04 5.35 -14.62
N VAL A 112 5.19 4.61 -13.53
CA VAL A 112 5.83 5.12 -12.31
C VAL A 112 7.30 5.43 -12.59
N LYS A 113 7.73 6.63 -12.18
CA LYS A 113 9.10 7.09 -12.39
C LYS A 113 10.10 6.20 -11.69
N GLN A 114 11.15 5.86 -12.42
CA GLN A 114 12.34 5.27 -11.87
C GLN A 114 13.06 6.29 -11.00
N ILE A 115 13.51 5.85 -9.84
CA ILE A 115 14.38 6.59 -8.92
C ILE A 115 15.67 5.82 -8.75
N THR A 116 16.79 6.54 -8.81
CA THR A 116 18.10 5.98 -8.46
C THR A 116 18.27 6.13 -6.96
N ALA A 117 18.09 5.05 -6.21
CA ALA A 117 18.37 5.09 -4.78
C ALA A 117 19.90 5.13 -4.58
N LYS A 118 20.42 6.17 -3.92
CA LYS A 118 21.89 6.34 -3.70
C LYS A 118 22.53 5.14 -2.98
N TRP A 119 21.74 4.40 -2.20
CA TRP A 119 22.17 3.21 -1.45
C TRP A 119 22.05 1.90 -2.24
N ALA A 120 21.32 1.90 -3.37
CA ALA A 120 21.23 0.76 -4.27
C ALA A 120 22.13 1.05 -5.48
N SER A 121 23.29 0.39 -5.53
CA SER A 121 24.25 0.53 -6.62
C SER A 121 23.62 0.17 -7.98
N GLY A 122 23.13 1.18 -8.70
CA GLY A 122 22.64 1.03 -10.08
C GLY A 122 21.33 0.26 -10.26
N SER A 123 20.51 0.13 -9.22
CA SER A 123 19.23 -0.58 -9.32
C SER A 123 18.09 0.38 -9.68
N ASP A 124 17.34 0.03 -10.73
CA ASP A 124 16.15 0.74 -11.19
C ASP A 124 15.01 0.58 -10.18
N PHE A 125 14.97 1.44 -9.17
CA PHE A 125 13.96 1.36 -8.12
C PHE A 125 12.74 2.19 -8.52
N ARG A 126 11.53 1.66 -8.28
CA ARG A 126 10.27 2.37 -8.51
C ARG A 126 9.42 2.25 -7.26
N ILE A 127 8.89 3.36 -6.77
CA ILE A 127 8.03 3.36 -5.59
C ILE A 127 6.71 2.68 -5.95
N HIS A 128 6.27 1.72 -5.15
CA HIS A 128 4.99 1.07 -5.38
C HIS A 128 3.84 2.02 -4.98
N PRO A 129 2.84 2.27 -5.83
CA PRO A 129 1.75 3.21 -5.51
C PRO A 129 0.83 2.70 -4.40
N LEU A 130 0.53 1.39 -4.38
CA LEU A 130 -0.41 0.78 -3.44
C LEU A 130 -0.15 1.13 -1.95
N PRO A 131 1.04 0.92 -1.36
CA PRO A 131 1.29 1.31 0.03
C PRO A 131 1.08 2.81 0.28
N LEU A 132 1.63 3.68 -0.57
CA LEU A 132 1.62 5.12 -0.37
C LEU A 132 0.22 5.72 -0.52
N LEU A 133 -0.54 5.28 -1.53
CA LEU A 133 -1.91 5.75 -1.74
C LEU A 133 -2.85 5.29 -0.62
N THR A 134 -2.60 4.12 -0.03
CA THR A 134 -3.52 3.51 0.96
C THR A 134 -3.07 3.66 2.42
N CYS A 135 -1.96 4.35 2.69
CA CYS A 135 -1.43 4.47 4.05
C CYS A 135 -2.24 5.39 4.96
N GLU A 136 -2.18 5.11 6.27
CA GLU A 136 -2.61 6.02 7.33
C GLU A 136 -1.44 6.33 8.26
N GLY A 137 -1.30 7.60 8.63
CA GLY A 137 -0.27 8.06 9.55
C GLY A 137 1.07 8.40 8.91
N CYS A 138 1.19 8.41 7.57
CA CYS A 138 2.45 8.79 6.92
C CYS A 138 2.86 10.23 7.27
N GLY A 139 4.14 10.41 7.58
CA GLY A 139 4.76 11.67 8.00
C GLY A 139 4.90 11.83 9.53
N GLN A 140 4.57 10.80 10.33
CA GLN A 140 4.61 10.88 11.79
C GLN A 140 5.80 10.12 12.41
N GLY A 141 6.52 9.30 11.64
CA GLY A 141 7.70 8.59 12.14
C GLY A 141 8.82 8.45 11.11
N GLY A 142 10.01 8.08 11.60
CA GLY A 142 11.12 7.76 10.71
C GLY A 142 10.78 6.57 9.79
N GLY A 143 11.26 6.60 8.54
CA GLY A 143 11.00 5.58 7.50
C GLY A 143 9.68 5.73 6.75
N ASP A 144 8.93 6.80 7.02
CA ASP A 144 7.87 7.31 6.16
C ASP A 144 8.46 7.98 4.92
N TYR A 145 7.59 8.27 3.94
CA TYR A 145 7.97 9.08 2.79
C TYR A 145 8.07 10.55 3.18
N PHE A 146 9.23 11.17 2.92
CA PHE A 146 9.50 12.59 3.17
C PHE A 146 9.81 13.39 1.89
N GLY A 147 9.69 12.75 0.72
CA GLY A 147 9.81 13.43 -0.56
C GLY A 147 8.68 14.43 -0.82
N LYS A 148 8.75 15.15 -1.95
CA LYS A 148 7.70 16.11 -2.32
C LYS A 148 6.46 15.35 -2.80
N ASP A 149 5.30 15.66 -2.23
CA ASP A 149 3.99 15.21 -2.70
C ASP A 149 3.19 16.42 -3.22
N LYS A 150 3.48 16.85 -4.45
CA LYS A 150 2.86 18.04 -5.06
C LYS A 150 1.34 17.87 -5.23
N ASN A 151 0.92 16.65 -5.54
CA ASN A 151 -0.47 16.31 -5.84
C ASN A 151 -1.27 15.88 -4.60
N LYS A 152 -0.61 15.80 -3.42
CA LYS A 152 -1.20 15.41 -2.14
C LYS A 152 -1.93 14.07 -2.22
N ILE A 153 -1.31 13.08 -2.88
CA ILE A 153 -1.93 11.78 -3.16
C ILE A 153 -1.72 10.76 -2.04
N ILE A 154 -0.75 10.97 -1.15
CA ILE A 154 -0.43 10.03 -0.06
C ILE A 154 -1.63 9.85 0.86
N GLY A 155 -1.98 8.59 1.12
CA GLY A 155 -3.10 8.18 1.98
C GLY A 155 -4.49 8.51 1.45
N THR A 156 -4.62 9.14 0.27
CA THR A 156 -5.93 9.57 -0.25
C THR A 156 -6.85 8.40 -0.61
N TRP A 157 -6.30 7.20 -0.79
CA TRP A 157 -7.02 5.96 -1.07
C TRP A 157 -7.17 5.06 0.18
N ALA A 158 -6.75 5.51 1.36
CA ALA A 158 -6.92 4.74 2.58
C ALA A 158 -8.41 4.36 2.80
N ARG A 159 -8.66 3.08 3.13
CA ARG A 159 -9.99 2.51 3.36
C ARG A 159 -10.94 2.63 2.16
N ASN A 160 -10.41 2.73 0.96
CA ASN A 160 -11.19 2.67 -0.28
C ASN A 160 -11.25 1.21 -0.76
N LEU A 161 -12.17 0.94 -1.69
CA LEU A 161 -12.31 -0.36 -2.35
C LEU A 161 -11.27 -0.45 -3.48
N ILE A 162 -10.22 -1.26 -3.28
CA ILE A 162 -9.04 -1.36 -4.14
C ILE A 162 -8.90 -2.78 -4.70
N SER A 163 -8.54 -2.90 -5.98
CA SER A 163 -8.03 -4.13 -6.59
C SER A 163 -6.70 -3.87 -7.31
N VAL A 164 -6.07 -4.95 -7.76
CA VAL A 164 -5.09 -4.89 -8.84
C VAL A 164 -5.58 -5.69 -10.03
N GLU A 165 -5.29 -5.18 -11.23
CA GLU A 165 -5.82 -5.71 -12.49
C GLU A 165 -4.71 -5.79 -13.55
N PRO A 166 -4.80 -6.76 -14.49
CA PRO A 166 -3.86 -6.87 -15.61
C PRO A 166 -4.15 -5.85 -16.71
N GLU A 167 -5.40 -5.41 -16.81
CA GLU A 167 -5.91 -4.49 -17.83
C GLU A 167 -6.46 -3.21 -17.20
N ALA A 168 -6.39 -2.11 -17.95
CA ALA A 168 -6.89 -0.83 -17.49
C ALA A 168 -8.42 -0.87 -17.37
N PRO A 169 -9.00 -0.40 -16.24
CA PRO A 169 -10.45 -0.40 -16.06
C PRO A 169 -11.15 0.61 -16.99
N ILE A 170 -12.18 0.16 -17.70
CA ILE A 170 -12.95 0.99 -18.64
C ILE A 170 -13.72 2.09 -17.89
N GLY A 171 -13.58 3.32 -18.36
CA GLY A 171 -14.33 4.48 -17.84
C GLY A 171 -13.81 5.03 -16.50
N TYR A 172 -12.63 4.59 -16.06
CA TYR A 172 -11.96 5.12 -14.88
C TYR A 172 -10.94 6.18 -15.29
N LYS A 173 -10.65 7.11 -14.38
CA LYS A 173 -9.66 8.15 -14.59
C LYS A 173 -8.27 7.64 -14.20
N GLU A 174 -7.31 7.73 -15.11
CA GLU A 174 -5.91 7.54 -14.75
C GLU A 174 -5.42 8.73 -13.90
N ILE A 175 -4.76 8.45 -12.78
CA ILE A 175 -4.05 9.48 -12.00
C ILE A 175 -2.55 9.27 -12.11
N SER A 176 -1.80 10.39 -12.14
CA SER A 176 -0.34 10.35 -12.17
C SER A 176 0.20 10.05 -10.77
N PHE A 177 1.08 9.04 -10.68
CA PHE A 177 1.86 8.76 -9.48
C PHE A 177 3.31 9.21 -9.71
N ASP A 178 3.66 10.38 -9.19
CA ASP A 178 4.92 11.08 -9.47
C ASP A 178 5.80 11.32 -8.24
N LEU A 179 5.57 10.56 -7.16
CA LEU A 179 6.38 10.60 -5.94
C LEU A 179 7.83 10.19 -6.21
N ASN A 180 8.78 10.91 -5.60
CA ASN A 180 10.21 10.67 -5.65
C ASN A 180 10.88 10.96 -4.30
N GLU A 181 11.79 10.08 -3.88
CA GLU A 181 12.74 10.39 -2.80
C GLU A 181 14.04 10.90 -3.44
N GLU A 182 14.30 12.21 -3.34
CA GLU A 182 15.54 12.89 -3.81
C GLU A 182 16.70 12.73 -2.79
#